data_AF-A0A9P7NJG9-F1
#
_entry.id   AF-A0A9P7NJG9-F1
#
_cell.length_a   1.000
_cell.length_b   1.000
_cell.length_c   1.000
_cell.angle_alpha   90.00
_cell.angle_beta   90.00
_cell.angle_gamma   90.00
#
_symmetry.space_group_name_H-M   'P 1'
#
loop_
_entity.id
_entity.type
_entity.pdbx_description
1 polymer ?
#
loop_
_entity_poly.entity_id
_entity_poly.type
_entity_poly.pdbx_seq_one_letter_code
_entity_poly.pdbx_strand_id
1 'polypeptide(L)'
;MISEDENNSDRNSASSVDAPFSILYHDTATDFRIDRRTQSRSPPLFRVVAGDPVTIALAYAASDSEASEAIGGGRIRVPFICSAHDRRPGGNWRGELSGYEGRLCRRSNLSILLSTPPPDMRNTSHYPIPPTGGILSDSVVVHRGPYDEYDTVGEWPDLPVVSVTPGRLPRVKENGNMYLSRMEKIRMTEKISGALRICLYHDYDRVVVGDFGLGNGCRNPPGELAEIWRDLLLFDPDLRGQFVYVVFAFEDPTQSTIQCIWEEETRKRLRGAEGLPYGTPYYGTARQGTPSTSNRPPAELSPVPSSAPTDMAIFQSVFDPNEIERVLQRRPHVVE
;
A
#
# COMPACT_ATOMS: atom_id res chain seq x y z
N MET A 1 41.63 39.92 6.17
CA MET A 1 41.20 39.86 7.58
C MET A 1 39.74 40.25 7.60
N ILE A 2 38.90 39.39 8.20
CA ILE A 2 37.47 39.58 8.52
C ILE A 2 36.56 39.49 7.28
N SER A 3 35.55 38.63 7.16
CA SER A 3 35.13 37.40 7.87
C SER A 3 33.99 36.83 7.02
N GLU A 4 34.05 35.54 6.73
CA GLU A 4 32.89 34.72 6.38
C GLU A 4 32.01 34.55 7.63
N ASP A 5 30.73 34.27 7.41
CA ASP A 5 29.69 33.81 8.34
C ASP A 5 28.51 34.77 8.48
N GLU A 6 27.44 34.49 7.73
CA GLU A 6 26.02 34.59 8.11
C GLU A 6 25.14 34.52 6.86
N ASN A 7 24.76 33.30 6.44
CA ASN A 7 23.42 33.01 5.90
C ASN A 7 23.26 31.52 5.58
N ASN A 8 22.99 30.70 6.59
CA ASN A 8 22.49 29.34 6.34
C ASN A 8 21.57 28.78 7.45
N SER A 9 20.83 29.65 8.15
CA SER A 9 19.93 29.21 9.25
C SER A 9 18.44 29.35 8.96
N ASP A 10 18.01 30.00 7.88
CA ASP A 10 16.62 30.48 7.78
C ASP A 10 15.74 29.74 6.75
N ARG A 11 15.93 28.43 6.57
CA ARG A 11 15.02 27.60 5.74
C ARG A 11 14.11 26.64 6.49
N ASN A 12 14.23 26.50 7.81
CA ASN A 12 13.42 25.56 8.60
C ASN A 12 12.51 26.27 9.61
N SER A 13 11.66 27.18 9.14
CA SER A 13 10.54 27.69 9.94
C SER A 13 9.31 27.99 9.09
N ALA A 14 8.85 26.99 8.33
CA ALA A 14 7.48 27.00 7.85
C ALA A 14 6.56 26.57 9.00
N SER A 15 6.03 27.55 9.73
CA SER A 15 4.89 27.38 10.61
C SER A 15 3.73 26.77 9.81
N SER A 16 3.38 25.50 10.08
CA SER A 16 2.37 24.75 9.33
C SER A 16 0.96 25.25 9.65
N VAL A 17 0.52 26.25 8.90
CA VAL A 17 -0.89 26.40 8.59
C VAL A 17 -1.22 25.30 7.59
N ASP A 18 -2.22 24.45 7.89
CA ASP A 18 -2.73 23.36 7.06
C ASP A 18 -2.76 23.72 5.58
N ALA A 19 -1.70 23.38 4.87
CA ALA A 19 -1.58 23.75 3.48
C ALA A 19 -2.27 22.66 2.66
N PRO A 20 -3.28 22.98 1.84
CA PRO A 20 -4.12 22.01 1.16
C PRO A 20 -3.43 21.47 -0.10
N PHE A 21 -2.14 21.13 -0.02
CA PHE A 21 -1.37 20.59 -1.12
C PHE A 21 -0.80 19.22 -0.78
N SER A 22 -0.38 18.48 -1.81
CA SER A 22 0.40 17.26 -1.67
C SER A 22 1.76 17.41 -2.35
N ILE A 23 2.72 16.58 -1.96
CA ILE A 23 4.10 16.62 -2.47
C ILE A 23 4.33 15.39 -3.33
N LEU A 24 4.67 15.61 -4.61
CA LEU A 24 5.09 14.53 -5.51
C LEU A 24 6.60 14.31 -5.40
N TYR A 25 6.97 13.07 -5.15
CA TYR A 25 8.30 12.53 -5.34
C TYR A 25 8.34 11.83 -6.69
N HIS A 26 9.21 12.29 -7.58
CA HIS A 26 9.40 11.71 -8.90
C HIS A 26 10.20 10.42 -8.84
N ASP A 27 11.24 10.40 -8.01
CA ASP A 27 12.06 9.23 -7.75
C ASP A 27 12.48 9.21 -6.28
N THR A 28 11.81 8.34 -5.52
CA THR A 28 12.03 8.20 -4.07
C THR A 28 13.43 7.71 -3.70
N ALA A 29 14.22 7.21 -4.65
CA ALA A 29 15.60 6.82 -4.40
C ALA A 29 16.58 8.00 -4.46
N THR A 30 16.23 9.09 -5.16
CA THR A 30 17.14 10.21 -5.41
C THR A 30 16.64 11.56 -4.93
N ASP A 31 15.33 11.73 -4.76
CA ASP A 31 14.72 13.02 -4.42
C ASP A 31 15.08 13.49 -3.00
N PHE A 32 15.42 12.57 -2.11
CA PHE A 32 15.79 12.86 -0.73
C PHE A 32 16.72 11.79 -0.16
N ARG A 33 17.41 12.16 0.93
CA ARG A 33 18.28 11.25 1.70
C ARG A 33 17.57 10.86 2.99
N ILE A 34 17.66 9.59 3.35
CA ILE A 34 17.20 9.10 4.65
C ILE A 34 18.34 9.20 5.64
N ASP A 35 18.19 10.10 6.60
CA ASP A 35 19.10 10.16 7.73
C ASP A 35 18.70 9.12 8.78
N ARG A 36 19.67 8.33 9.24
CA ARG A 36 19.43 7.37 10.32
C ARG A 36 19.27 8.11 11.64
N ARG A 37 18.09 8.00 12.23
CA ARG A 37 17.75 8.63 13.53
C ARG A 37 18.19 7.80 14.72
N THR A 38 18.34 6.49 14.50
CA THR A 38 18.68 5.52 15.54
C THR A 38 19.73 4.54 15.05
N GLN A 39 20.61 4.14 15.96
CA GLN A 39 21.58 3.06 15.73
C GLN A 39 20.94 1.67 15.92
N SER A 40 19.70 1.62 16.39
CA SER A 40 18.95 0.37 16.55
C SER A 40 18.88 -0.40 15.24
N ARG A 41 19.13 -1.70 15.34
CA ARG A 41 18.94 -2.68 14.27
C ARG A 41 17.83 -3.68 14.62
N SER A 42 17.10 -3.41 15.71
CA SER A 42 15.99 -4.23 16.17
C SER A 42 14.84 -4.15 15.17
N PRO A 43 14.11 -5.25 14.95
CA PRO A 43 12.91 -5.22 14.11
C PRO A 43 11.85 -4.30 14.73
N PRO A 44 11.01 -3.63 13.91
CA PRO A 44 9.82 -2.96 14.41
C PRO A 44 8.84 -4.00 14.97
N LEU A 45 7.88 -3.53 15.78
CA LEU A 45 6.73 -4.37 16.12
C LEU A 45 5.83 -4.53 14.89
N PHE A 46 5.64 -5.77 14.45
CA PHE A 46 4.70 -6.07 13.37
C PHE A 46 3.33 -6.44 13.94
N ARG A 47 2.27 -5.94 13.33
CA ARG A 47 0.89 -6.30 13.66
C ARG A 47 0.10 -6.58 12.40
N VAL A 48 -0.70 -7.63 12.41
CA VAL A 48 -1.62 -7.97 11.31
C VAL A 48 -3.02 -8.00 11.87
N VAL A 49 -3.89 -7.11 11.39
CA VAL A 49 -5.21 -6.85 11.98
C VAL A 49 -6.28 -6.77 10.90
N ALA A 50 -7.52 -7.10 11.28
CA ALA A 50 -8.69 -6.89 10.43
C ALA A 50 -9.30 -5.51 10.72
N GLY A 51 -9.76 -4.82 9.68
CA GLY A 51 -10.46 -3.54 9.78
C GLY A 51 -10.00 -2.51 8.76
N ASP A 52 -10.68 -1.36 8.76
CA ASP A 52 -10.38 -0.24 7.88
C ASP A 52 -9.02 0.39 8.23
N PRO A 53 -8.05 0.46 7.30
CA PRO A 53 -6.68 0.89 7.62
C PRO A 53 -6.60 2.34 8.09
N VAL A 54 -7.45 3.24 7.60
CA VAL A 54 -7.49 4.64 8.06
C VAL A 54 -8.06 4.74 9.47
N THR A 55 -9.15 4.02 9.77
CA THR A 55 -9.69 3.95 11.14
C THR A 55 -8.66 3.41 12.12
N ILE A 56 -7.92 2.37 11.72
CA ILE A 56 -6.83 1.81 12.51
C ILE A 56 -5.70 2.83 12.69
N ALA A 57 -5.25 3.50 11.63
CA ALA A 57 -4.20 4.51 11.72
C ALA A 57 -4.56 5.65 12.69
N LEU A 58 -5.81 6.13 12.62
CA LEU A 58 -6.33 7.15 13.52
C LEU A 58 -6.39 6.67 14.98
N ALA A 59 -6.84 5.43 15.21
CA ALA A 59 -6.89 4.86 16.57
C ALA A 59 -5.50 4.72 17.19
N TYR A 60 -4.51 4.26 16.42
CA TYR A 60 -3.12 4.19 16.88
C TYR A 60 -2.54 5.59 17.13
N ALA A 61 -2.80 6.54 16.22
CA ALA A 61 -2.36 7.93 16.39
C ALA A 61 -2.93 8.57 17.66
N ALA A 62 -4.22 8.35 17.96
CA ALA A 62 -4.86 8.84 19.18
C ALA A 62 -4.23 8.23 20.43
N SER A 63 -4.11 6.90 20.49
CA SER A 63 -3.51 6.20 21.63
C SER A 63 -2.06 6.62 21.89
N ASP A 64 -1.26 6.78 20.83
CA ASP A 64 0.14 7.19 20.97
C ASP A 64 0.28 8.68 21.30
N SER A 65 -0.65 9.52 20.83
CA SER A 65 -0.71 10.93 21.21
C SER A 65 -1.02 11.08 22.70
N GLU A 66 -2.03 10.36 23.21
CA GLU A 66 -2.35 10.36 24.64
C GLU A 66 -1.14 9.96 25.50
N ALA A 67 -0.43 8.90 25.10
CA ALA A 67 0.76 8.43 25.81
C ALA A 67 1.93 9.44 25.74
N SER A 68 2.12 10.07 24.58
CA SER A 68 3.15 11.11 24.36
C SER A 68 2.85 12.37 25.18
N GLU A 69 1.62 12.87 25.13
CA GLU A 69 1.17 14.07 25.85
C GLU A 69 1.22 13.89 27.36
N ALA A 70 0.93 12.69 27.88
CA ALA A 70 1.04 12.36 29.30
C ALA A 70 2.45 12.55 29.87
N ILE A 71 3.49 12.52 29.02
CA ILE A 71 4.89 12.77 29.40
C ILE A 71 5.43 14.11 28.85
N GLY A 72 4.56 14.99 28.36
CA GLY A 72 4.92 16.31 27.82
C GLY A 72 5.44 16.28 26.39
N GLY A 73 5.25 15.17 25.66
CA GLY A 73 5.51 15.06 24.23
C GLY A 73 4.41 15.70 23.36
N GLY A 74 4.62 15.68 22.05
CA GLY A 74 3.66 16.21 21.07
C GLY A 74 2.70 15.15 20.52
N ARG A 75 1.72 15.62 19.74
CA ARG A 75 0.80 14.77 18.96
C ARG A 75 1.56 13.82 18.04
N ILE A 76 1.19 12.54 18.07
CA ILE A 76 1.71 11.52 17.18
C ILE A 76 0.76 11.31 16.02
N ARG A 77 1.30 11.28 14.80
CA ARG A 77 0.54 11.02 13.57
C ARG A 77 1.05 9.74 12.94
N VAL A 78 0.13 8.94 12.42
CA VAL A 78 0.45 7.62 11.84
C VAL A 78 0.03 7.63 10.38
N PRO A 79 0.99 7.67 9.41
CA PRO A 79 0.66 7.63 8.00
C PRO A 79 -0.02 6.33 7.59
N PHE A 80 -0.91 6.45 6.61
CA PHE A 80 -1.46 5.33 5.85
C PHE A 80 -0.78 5.22 4.48
N ILE A 81 -0.18 4.07 4.17
CA ILE A 81 0.31 3.76 2.82
C ILE A 81 -0.85 3.24 1.95
N CYS A 82 -1.27 4.08 1.00
CA CYS A 82 -2.40 3.84 0.12
C CYS A 82 -1.95 3.27 -1.23
N SER A 83 -2.63 2.22 -1.71
CA SER A 83 -2.51 1.75 -3.10
C SER A 83 -3.18 2.72 -4.07
N ALA A 84 -2.36 3.60 -4.65
CA ALA A 84 -2.82 4.63 -5.57
C ALA A 84 -3.07 4.09 -6.99
N HIS A 85 -3.98 4.74 -7.69
CA HIS A 85 -4.11 4.58 -9.13
C HIS A 85 -2.92 5.24 -9.86
N ASP A 86 -2.53 4.73 -11.03
CA ASP A 86 -1.37 5.23 -11.77
C ASP A 86 -1.64 6.54 -12.51
N ARG A 87 -2.83 6.68 -13.09
CA ARG A 87 -3.18 7.76 -14.03
C ARG A 87 -4.14 8.83 -13.52
N ARG A 88 -4.86 8.60 -12.42
CA ARG A 88 -5.96 9.49 -12.00
C ARG A 88 -6.10 9.55 -10.47
N PRO A 89 -6.29 10.75 -9.87
CA PRO A 89 -6.64 10.90 -8.46
C PRO A 89 -7.90 10.11 -8.10
N GLY A 90 -7.84 9.27 -7.06
CA GLY A 90 -8.99 8.48 -6.59
C GLY A 90 -9.47 7.38 -7.55
N GLY A 91 -8.72 7.11 -8.62
CA GLY A 91 -9.06 6.11 -9.63
C GLY A 91 -10.43 6.30 -10.29
N ASN A 92 -11.12 5.19 -10.56
CA ASN A 92 -12.47 5.20 -11.13
C ASN A 92 -13.53 5.35 -10.04
N TRP A 93 -13.49 6.46 -9.29
CA TRP A 93 -14.48 6.70 -8.23
C TRP A 93 -15.92 6.73 -8.76
N ARG A 94 -16.16 6.98 -10.05
CA ARG A 94 -17.53 6.91 -10.64
C ARG A 94 -17.99 5.48 -11.01
N GLY A 95 -17.15 4.46 -10.87
CA GLY A 95 -17.49 3.06 -11.21
C GLY A 95 -17.71 2.16 -9.99
N GLU A 96 -18.31 0.99 -10.23
CA GLU A 96 -18.67 -0.02 -9.21
C GLU A 96 -17.46 -0.79 -8.63
N LEU A 97 -16.29 -0.74 -9.28
CA LEU A 97 -15.04 -1.36 -8.84
C LEU A 97 -14.04 -0.30 -8.35
N SER A 98 -14.44 0.46 -7.34
CA SER A 98 -13.57 1.45 -6.72
C SER A 98 -12.57 0.74 -5.80
N GLY A 99 -11.28 0.84 -6.11
CA GLY A 99 -10.22 0.47 -5.16
C GLY A 99 -10.28 1.34 -3.89
N TYR A 100 -9.46 0.98 -2.90
CA TYR A 100 -9.46 1.65 -1.60
C TYR A 100 -9.25 3.17 -1.70
N GLU A 101 -8.30 3.64 -2.53
CA GLU A 101 -8.06 5.07 -2.78
C GLU A 101 -9.35 5.82 -3.16
N GLY A 102 -10.18 5.25 -4.03
CA GLY A 102 -11.44 5.87 -4.46
C GLY A 102 -12.53 5.84 -3.39
N ARG A 103 -12.52 4.86 -2.46
CA ARG A 103 -13.38 4.89 -1.26
C ARG A 103 -12.91 5.97 -0.30
N LEU A 104 -11.60 6.06 -0.06
CA LEU A 104 -11.00 7.10 0.79
C LEU A 104 -11.29 8.50 0.24
N CYS A 105 -11.10 8.75 -1.06
CA CYS A 105 -11.44 10.03 -1.69
C CYS A 105 -12.90 10.46 -1.53
N ARG A 106 -13.84 9.54 -1.26
CA ARG A 106 -15.27 9.88 -1.03
C ARG A 106 -15.57 10.30 0.40
N ARG A 107 -14.74 9.86 1.36
CA ARG A 107 -14.92 10.15 2.79
C ARG A 107 -13.87 11.11 3.35
N SER A 108 -12.98 11.63 2.51
CA SER A 108 -11.95 12.58 2.91
C SER A 108 -11.77 13.70 1.89
N ASN A 109 -10.88 14.64 2.19
CA ASN A 109 -10.40 15.67 1.25
C ASN A 109 -9.28 15.16 0.32
N LEU A 110 -8.90 13.87 0.35
CA LEU A 110 -7.75 13.33 -0.38
C LEU A 110 -7.80 13.63 -1.90
N SER A 111 -8.99 13.60 -2.51
CA SER A 111 -9.14 13.90 -3.94
C SER A 111 -8.75 15.34 -4.31
N ILE A 112 -8.90 16.27 -3.37
CA ILE A 112 -8.47 17.67 -3.52
C ILE A 112 -6.94 17.71 -3.41
N LEU A 113 -6.36 17.09 -2.38
CA LEU A 113 -4.92 17.10 -2.15
C LEU A 113 -4.14 16.47 -3.31
N LEU A 114 -4.59 15.32 -3.82
CA LEU A 114 -3.99 14.65 -4.98
C LEU A 114 -4.05 15.46 -6.28
N SER A 115 -4.94 16.44 -6.34
CA SER A 115 -5.10 17.37 -7.47
C SER A 115 -4.43 18.73 -7.23
N THR A 116 -3.86 18.97 -6.04
CA THR A 116 -3.35 20.28 -5.63
C THR A 116 -1.84 20.21 -5.35
N PRO A 117 -0.99 20.61 -6.30
CA PRO A 117 0.45 20.70 -6.11
C PRO A 117 0.83 21.90 -5.22
N PRO A 118 2.08 21.93 -4.70
CA PRO A 118 2.56 23.04 -3.90
C PRO A 118 2.56 24.36 -4.70
N PRO A 119 2.29 25.53 -4.08
CA PRO A 119 2.13 26.80 -4.80
C PRO A 119 3.33 27.25 -5.62
N ASP A 120 4.53 26.79 -5.26
CA ASP A 120 5.82 27.09 -5.89
C ASP A 120 6.17 26.13 -7.02
N MET A 121 5.45 25.01 -7.17
CA MET A 121 5.67 24.07 -8.26
C MET A 121 4.95 24.49 -9.54
N ARG A 122 5.69 24.49 -10.65
CA ARG A 122 5.14 24.74 -12.00
C ARG A 122 4.25 23.61 -12.53
N ASN A 123 4.28 22.45 -11.89
CA ASN A 123 3.56 21.27 -12.34
C ASN A 123 2.08 21.39 -11.92
N THR A 124 1.16 21.21 -12.86
CA THR A 124 -0.29 21.37 -12.60
C THR A 124 -0.98 20.06 -12.20
N SER A 125 -0.26 18.93 -12.21
CA SER A 125 -0.80 17.60 -11.92
C SER A 125 0.27 16.69 -11.34
N HIS A 126 -0.08 15.90 -10.35
CA HIS A 126 0.76 14.80 -9.83
C HIS A 126 0.63 13.50 -10.64
N TYR A 127 -0.32 13.45 -11.57
CA TYR A 127 -0.62 12.26 -12.36
C TYR A 127 -0.20 12.42 -13.84
N PRO A 128 0.28 11.34 -14.49
CA PRO A 128 0.47 10.00 -13.93
C PRO A 128 1.60 9.94 -12.89
N ILE A 129 1.39 9.16 -11.81
CA ILE A 129 2.42 8.97 -10.79
C ILE A 129 3.60 8.23 -11.43
N PRO A 130 4.84 8.75 -11.31
CA PRO A 130 6.01 8.08 -11.86
C PRO A 130 6.19 6.66 -11.32
N PRO A 131 6.78 5.72 -12.09
CA PRO A 131 6.92 4.33 -11.66
C PRO A 131 7.65 4.12 -10.33
N THR A 132 8.66 4.95 -10.03
CA THR A 132 9.46 4.95 -8.78
C THR A 132 9.05 6.08 -7.82
N GLY A 133 7.98 6.80 -8.16
CA GLY A 133 7.50 7.95 -7.42
C GLY A 133 6.39 7.63 -6.42
N GLY A 134 6.00 8.65 -5.67
CA GLY A 134 4.94 8.60 -4.68
C GLY A 134 4.46 10.00 -4.33
N ILE A 135 3.26 10.11 -3.75
CA ILE A 135 2.68 11.38 -3.33
C ILE A 135 2.46 11.34 -1.82
N LEU A 136 2.96 12.34 -1.09
CA LEU A 136 2.56 12.57 0.30
C LEU A 136 1.43 13.61 0.34
N SER A 137 0.27 13.20 0.85
CA SER A 137 -0.81 14.10 1.25
C SER A 137 -0.81 14.20 2.76
N ASP A 138 -0.27 15.28 3.32
CA ASP A 138 0.04 15.32 4.75
C ASP A 138 -1.21 15.57 5.62
N SER A 139 -2.14 16.45 5.22
CA SER A 139 -3.34 16.80 6.01
C SER A 139 -4.64 16.20 5.43
N VAL A 140 -4.71 14.87 5.32
CA VAL A 140 -5.94 14.21 4.83
C VAL A 140 -7.00 14.20 5.93
N VAL A 141 -8.04 15.00 5.79
CA VAL A 141 -9.16 15.10 6.73
C VAL A 141 -10.26 14.12 6.35
N VAL A 142 -10.63 13.24 7.28
CA VAL A 142 -11.71 12.26 7.13
C VAL A 142 -13.00 12.84 7.70
N HIS A 143 -14.03 12.98 6.86
CA HIS A 143 -15.32 13.59 7.21
C HIS A 143 -16.50 12.61 7.19
N ARG A 144 -16.29 11.38 6.73
CA ARG A 144 -17.29 10.30 6.77
C ARG A 144 -16.70 9.00 7.29
N GLY A 145 -17.54 8.17 7.90
CA GLY A 145 -17.18 6.83 8.35
C GLY A 145 -16.78 5.87 7.22
N PRO A 146 -16.49 4.61 7.55
CA PRO A 146 -16.25 3.54 6.58
C PRO A 146 -17.41 3.36 5.58
N TYR A 147 -17.12 2.68 4.47
CA TYR A 147 -17.97 2.61 3.28
C TYR A 147 -19.42 2.13 3.52
N ASP A 148 -19.64 1.32 4.57
CA ASP A 148 -20.92 0.67 4.80
C ASP A 148 -22.03 1.64 5.22
N GLU A 149 -21.70 2.80 5.81
CA GLU A 149 -22.70 3.78 6.27
C GLU A 149 -22.40 5.23 5.86
N TYR A 150 -21.12 5.58 5.61
CA TYR A 150 -20.67 6.97 5.35
C TYR A 150 -21.25 7.99 6.35
N ASP A 151 -21.52 7.56 7.58
CA ASP A 151 -22.06 8.41 8.62
C ASP A 151 -21.15 9.61 8.87
N THR A 152 -21.77 10.74 9.23
CA THR A 152 -21.02 11.95 9.60
C THR A 152 -20.18 11.65 10.83
N VAL A 153 -18.87 11.83 10.72
CA VAL A 153 -17.97 11.71 11.86
C VAL A 153 -18.13 12.99 12.71
N GLY A 154 -18.32 12.83 14.02
CA GLY A 154 -18.52 13.95 14.95
C GLY A 154 -17.30 14.87 15.09
N GLU A 155 -16.11 14.29 14.92
CA GLU A 155 -14.84 15.00 14.79
C GLU A 155 -14.29 14.78 13.38
N TRP A 156 -13.49 15.71 12.86
CA TRP A 156 -12.85 15.60 11.54
C TRP A 156 -11.37 15.29 11.72
N PRO A 157 -11.02 14.04 12.05
CA PRO A 157 -9.63 13.67 12.26
C PRO A 157 -8.85 13.77 10.94
N ASP A 158 -7.59 14.15 11.05
CA ASP A 158 -6.65 14.15 9.94
C ASP A 158 -5.55 13.10 10.12
N LEU A 159 -5.03 12.59 8.99
CA LEU A 159 -3.85 11.74 8.95
C LEU A 159 -3.02 11.98 7.69
N PRO A 160 -1.71 11.65 7.71
CA PRO A 160 -0.90 11.61 6.51
C PRO A 160 -1.26 10.40 5.65
N VAL A 161 -1.25 10.56 4.33
CA VAL A 161 -1.42 9.48 3.37
C VAL A 161 -0.29 9.48 2.35
N VAL A 162 0.41 8.35 2.25
CA VAL A 162 1.46 8.10 1.26
C VAL A 162 0.87 7.26 0.13
N SER A 163 0.62 7.91 -1.00
CA SER A 163 0.01 7.32 -2.18
C SER A 163 1.09 6.83 -3.15
N VAL A 164 1.23 5.50 -3.28
CA VAL A 164 2.18 4.86 -4.20
C VAL A 164 1.45 3.85 -5.09
N THR A 165 1.87 3.76 -6.34
CA THR A 165 1.24 2.84 -7.30
C THR A 165 1.83 1.44 -7.15
N PRO A 166 1.08 0.40 -6.75
CA PRO A 166 1.59 -0.96 -6.81
C PRO A 166 1.74 -1.43 -8.26
N GLY A 167 2.60 -2.43 -8.48
CA GLY A 167 2.58 -3.18 -9.74
C GLY A 167 1.21 -3.85 -9.94
N ARG A 168 0.69 -3.88 -11.16
CA ARG A 168 -0.61 -4.50 -11.47
C ARG A 168 -0.46 -5.68 -12.40
N LEU A 169 -1.19 -6.74 -12.08
CA LEU A 169 -1.33 -7.97 -12.86
C LEU A 169 0.04 -8.51 -13.32
N PRO A 170 1.03 -8.65 -12.42
CA PRO A 170 2.33 -9.18 -12.80
C PRO A 170 2.16 -10.60 -13.36
N ARG A 171 3.15 -11.03 -14.14
CA ARG A 171 3.19 -12.44 -14.52
C ARG A 171 3.59 -13.25 -13.31
N VAL A 172 2.81 -14.28 -12.99
CA VAL A 172 3.03 -15.15 -11.84
C VAL A 172 3.27 -16.59 -12.28
N LYS A 173 3.89 -17.37 -11.40
CA LYS A 173 4.11 -18.81 -11.53
C LYS A 173 3.74 -19.50 -10.22
N GLU A 174 3.83 -20.84 -10.20
CA GLU A 174 3.58 -21.65 -9.01
C GLU A 174 2.21 -21.33 -8.40
N ASN A 175 1.20 -21.30 -9.27
CA ASN A 175 -0.18 -21.04 -8.91
C ASN A 175 -0.39 -19.69 -8.19
N GLY A 176 0.32 -18.65 -8.62
CA GLY A 176 0.17 -17.31 -8.05
C GLY A 176 0.99 -17.06 -6.78
N ASN A 177 1.83 -18.01 -6.36
CA ASN A 177 2.67 -17.84 -5.18
C ASN A 177 3.95 -17.06 -5.46
N MET A 178 4.37 -16.96 -6.71
CA MET A 178 5.64 -16.34 -7.07
C MET A 178 5.57 -15.44 -8.29
N TYR A 179 6.41 -14.41 -8.32
CA TYR A 179 6.65 -13.62 -9.53
C TYR A 179 7.34 -14.49 -10.57
N LEU A 180 6.88 -14.42 -11.80
CA LEU A 180 7.58 -15.04 -12.93
C LEU A 180 8.81 -14.21 -13.31
N SER A 181 8.70 -12.88 -13.27
CA SER A 181 9.77 -11.96 -13.63
C SER A 181 10.47 -11.40 -12.41
N ARG A 182 11.79 -11.64 -12.31
CA ARG A 182 12.64 -10.98 -11.30
C ARG A 182 12.56 -9.46 -11.37
N MET A 183 12.41 -8.91 -12.58
CA MET A 183 12.32 -7.46 -12.77
C MET A 183 11.00 -6.89 -12.23
N GLU A 184 9.90 -7.64 -12.30
CA GLU A 184 8.63 -7.22 -11.67
C GLU A 184 8.75 -7.22 -10.15
N LYS A 185 9.41 -8.23 -9.56
CA LYS A 185 9.73 -8.27 -8.14
C LYS A 185 10.57 -7.06 -7.70
N ILE A 186 11.65 -6.76 -8.43
CA ILE A 186 12.54 -5.61 -8.12
C ILE A 186 11.76 -4.31 -8.13
N ARG A 187 10.94 -4.06 -9.16
CA ARG A 187 10.10 -2.85 -9.22
C ARG A 187 9.10 -2.76 -8.07
N MET A 188 8.54 -3.91 -7.65
CA MET A 188 7.65 -3.94 -6.48
C MET A 188 8.41 -3.59 -5.19
N THR A 189 9.63 -4.10 -5.04
CA THR A 189 10.54 -3.75 -3.94
C THR A 189 10.87 -2.26 -3.93
N GLU A 190 11.20 -1.67 -5.07
CA GLU A 190 11.47 -0.23 -5.21
C GLU A 190 10.25 0.61 -4.78
N LYS A 191 9.03 0.21 -5.19
CA LYS A 191 7.79 0.88 -4.81
C LYS A 191 7.51 0.84 -3.31
N ILE A 192 7.68 -0.33 -2.69
CA ILE A 192 7.49 -0.51 -1.24
C ILE A 192 8.54 0.30 -0.47
N SER A 193 9.80 0.20 -0.91
CA SER A 193 10.91 0.95 -0.33
C SER A 193 10.66 2.46 -0.41
N GLY A 194 10.22 2.95 -1.57
CA GLY A 194 9.86 4.35 -1.77
C GLY A 194 8.78 4.86 -0.83
N ALA A 195 7.71 4.07 -0.61
CA ALA A 195 6.66 4.42 0.34
C ALA A 195 7.18 4.55 1.78
N LEU A 196 8.00 3.60 2.22
CA LEU A 196 8.63 3.61 3.56
C LEU A 196 9.62 4.77 3.71
N ARG A 197 10.40 5.05 2.67
CA ARG A 197 11.34 6.18 2.63
C ARG A 197 10.61 7.52 2.74
N ILE A 198 9.50 7.72 2.03
CA ILE A 198 8.67 8.93 2.18
C ILE A 198 8.22 9.09 3.64
N CYS A 199 7.79 8.00 4.30
CA CYS A 199 7.39 8.06 5.71
C CYS A 199 8.54 8.55 6.61
N LEU A 200 9.71 7.91 6.53
CA LEU A 200 10.87 8.28 7.37
C LEU A 200 11.42 9.68 7.08
N TYR A 201 11.33 10.13 5.83
CA TYR A 201 11.75 11.47 5.44
C TYR A 201 10.88 12.55 6.10
N HIS A 202 9.60 12.28 6.31
CA HIS A 202 8.63 13.18 6.98
C HIS A 202 8.42 12.85 8.45
N ASP A 203 9.46 12.34 9.11
CA ASP A 203 9.43 12.08 10.55
C ASP A 203 8.41 11.04 11.03
N TYR A 204 7.92 10.18 10.13
CA TYR A 204 7.02 9.09 10.48
C TYR A 204 7.77 7.78 10.68
N ASP A 205 7.88 7.35 11.94
CA ASP A 205 8.46 6.09 12.39
C ASP A 205 7.41 5.00 12.72
N ARG A 206 6.14 5.29 12.42
CA ARG A 206 4.98 4.41 12.62
C ARG A 206 4.18 4.40 11.33
N VAL A 207 3.62 3.27 10.92
CA VAL A 207 2.86 3.23 9.67
C VAL A 207 1.78 2.15 9.67
N VAL A 208 0.66 2.46 9.03
CA VAL A 208 -0.37 1.49 8.66
C VAL A 208 -0.33 1.26 7.16
N VAL A 209 -0.38 -0.01 6.77
CA VAL A 209 -0.41 -0.46 5.38
C VAL A 209 -1.72 -1.20 5.15
N GLY A 210 -2.43 -0.86 4.08
CA GLY A 210 -3.64 -1.58 3.68
C GLY A 210 -3.33 -2.84 2.87
N ASP A 211 -4.22 -3.15 1.92
CA ASP A 211 -4.10 -4.24 0.95
C ASP A 211 -3.09 -3.93 -0.18
N PHE A 212 -1.94 -3.33 0.14
CA PHE A 212 -1.08 -2.72 -0.87
C PHE A 212 -0.58 -3.72 -1.92
N GLY A 213 -1.03 -3.58 -3.16
CA GLY A 213 -0.69 -4.50 -4.26
C GLY A 213 -1.44 -5.84 -4.25
N LEU A 214 -2.35 -6.05 -3.32
CA LEU A 214 -3.15 -7.27 -3.18
C LEU A 214 -4.52 -7.12 -3.88
N GLY A 215 -5.33 -8.17 -3.74
CA GLY A 215 -6.70 -8.22 -4.21
C GLY A 215 -6.84 -8.31 -5.72
N ASN A 216 -8.10 -8.27 -6.17
CA ASN A 216 -8.45 -8.50 -7.56
C ASN A 216 -7.89 -7.44 -8.54
N GLY A 217 -7.66 -6.21 -8.07
CA GLY A 217 -7.18 -5.10 -8.90
C GLY A 217 -5.69 -5.16 -9.23
N CYS A 218 -4.88 -5.79 -8.37
CA CYS A 218 -3.42 -5.81 -8.49
C CYS A 218 -2.87 -7.22 -8.70
N ARG A 219 -3.37 -8.23 -7.99
CA ARG A 219 -2.99 -9.64 -8.16
C ARG A 219 -1.48 -9.92 -8.08
N ASN A 220 -0.78 -9.23 -7.18
CA ASN A 220 0.60 -9.62 -6.84
C ASN A 220 0.59 -10.90 -5.97
N PRO A 221 1.62 -11.76 -6.07
CA PRO A 221 1.75 -12.95 -5.24
C PRO A 221 1.86 -12.55 -3.75
N PRO A 222 0.87 -12.88 -2.89
CA PRO A 222 0.80 -12.35 -1.53
C PRO A 222 1.97 -12.80 -0.64
N GLY A 223 2.44 -14.03 -0.79
CA GLY A 223 3.60 -14.56 -0.04
C GLY A 223 4.86 -13.76 -0.34
N GLU A 224 5.27 -13.68 -1.61
CA GLU A 224 6.44 -12.87 -2.00
C GLU A 224 6.29 -11.39 -1.65
N LEU A 225 5.07 -10.85 -1.73
CA LEU A 225 4.82 -9.46 -1.37
C LEU A 225 5.02 -9.19 0.12
N ALA A 226 4.51 -10.06 0.99
CA ALA A 226 4.75 -10.01 2.44
C ALA A 226 6.24 -10.13 2.76
N GLU A 227 6.96 -11.02 2.05
CA GLU A 227 8.40 -11.17 2.21
C GLU A 227 9.19 -9.92 1.78
N ILE A 228 8.76 -9.19 0.74
CA ILE A 228 9.39 -7.92 0.35
C ILE A 228 9.28 -6.89 1.48
N TRP A 229 8.08 -6.73 2.06
CA TRP A 229 7.87 -5.84 3.20
C TRP A 229 8.78 -6.23 4.38
N ARG A 230 8.79 -7.51 4.75
CA ARG A 230 9.64 -8.04 5.82
C ARG A 230 11.11 -7.77 5.54
N ASP A 231 11.59 -8.13 4.35
CA ASP A 231 13.01 -8.04 4.02
C ASP A 231 13.50 -6.59 4.04
N LEU A 232 12.71 -5.65 3.55
CA LEU A 232 13.02 -4.22 3.64
C LEU A 232 13.10 -3.74 5.09
N LEU A 233 12.10 -4.07 5.91
CA LEU A 233 12.03 -3.61 7.31
C LEU A 233 13.08 -4.29 8.22
N LEU A 234 13.56 -5.47 7.85
CA LEU A 234 14.56 -6.22 8.62
C LEU A 234 16.00 -6.04 8.15
N PHE A 235 16.24 -5.73 6.88
CA PHE A 235 17.58 -5.82 6.30
C PHE A 235 18.02 -4.62 5.46
N ASP A 236 17.10 -3.75 5.01
CA ASP A 236 17.49 -2.56 4.27
C ASP A 236 18.28 -1.61 5.20
N PRO A 237 19.48 -1.14 4.81
CA PRO A 237 20.34 -0.34 5.68
C PRO A 237 19.71 1.01 6.05
N ASP A 238 18.86 1.56 5.20
CA ASP A 238 18.19 2.84 5.43
C ASP A 238 16.91 2.66 6.22
N LEU A 239 16.25 1.49 6.18
CA LEU A 239 14.94 1.30 6.82
C LEU A 239 15.02 0.53 8.14
N ARG A 240 15.97 -0.41 8.26
CA ARG A 240 16.06 -1.33 9.40
C ARG A 240 16.25 -0.56 10.71
N GLY A 241 15.34 -0.86 11.65
CA GLY A 241 15.35 -0.32 13.01
C GLY A 241 14.92 1.14 13.13
N GLN A 242 14.45 1.76 12.03
CA GLN A 242 13.96 3.14 12.04
C GLN A 242 12.46 3.25 12.38
N PHE A 243 11.71 2.17 12.22
CA PHE A 243 10.28 2.12 12.58
C PHE A 243 10.08 1.56 13.99
N VAL A 244 9.15 2.14 14.73
CA VAL A 244 8.65 1.62 16.02
C VAL A 244 7.71 0.45 15.76
N TYR A 245 6.75 0.62 14.86
CA TYR A 245 5.83 -0.44 14.45
C TYR A 245 5.34 -0.28 13.01
N VAL A 246 4.91 -1.41 12.45
CA VAL A 246 4.21 -1.50 11.16
C VAL A 246 2.95 -2.33 11.34
N VAL A 247 1.80 -1.77 10.98
CA VAL A 247 0.50 -2.45 11.05
C VAL A 247 0.01 -2.77 9.63
N PHE A 248 -0.21 -4.03 9.33
CA PHE A 248 -0.88 -4.48 8.12
C PHE A 248 -2.37 -4.68 8.42
N ALA A 249 -3.21 -3.82 7.84
CA ALA A 249 -4.64 -3.78 8.07
C ALA A 249 -5.40 -4.30 6.85
N PHE A 250 -6.24 -5.31 7.06
CA PHE A 250 -7.05 -5.96 6.02
C PHE A 250 -8.51 -5.61 6.23
N GLU A 251 -9.08 -4.80 5.32
CA GLU A 251 -10.50 -4.41 5.37
C GLU A 251 -11.40 -5.65 5.24
N ASP A 252 -11.08 -6.54 4.30
CA ASP A 252 -11.68 -7.86 4.18
C ASP A 252 -10.67 -8.95 4.59
N PRO A 253 -10.79 -9.53 5.80
CA PRO A 253 -9.89 -10.59 6.25
C PRO A 253 -10.10 -11.91 5.51
N THR A 254 -11.18 -12.04 4.72
CA THR A 254 -11.51 -13.23 3.93
C THR A 254 -10.95 -13.15 2.50
N GLN A 255 -10.45 -11.99 2.07
CA GLN A 255 -9.87 -11.82 0.74
C GLN A 255 -8.70 -12.79 0.52
N SER A 256 -8.67 -13.43 -0.65
CA SER A 256 -7.54 -14.25 -1.11
C SER A 256 -7.11 -13.82 -2.52
N THR A 257 -5.94 -13.18 -2.61
CA THR A 257 -5.37 -12.79 -3.90
C THR A 257 -5.01 -14.01 -4.76
N ILE A 258 -4.57 -15.10 -4.14
CA ILE A 258 -4.31 -16.37 -4.82
C ILE A 258 -5.59 -16.87 -5.50
N GLN A 259 -6.72 -16.85 -4.79
CA GLN A 259 -8.00 -17.23 -5.37
C GLN A 259 -8.37 -16.33 -6.57
N CYS A 260 -8.21 -15.00 -6.45
CA CYS A 260 -8.45 -14.07 -7.56
C CYS A 260 -7.57 -14.37 -8.80
N ILE A 261 -6.31 -14.78 -8.59
CA ILE A 261 -5.41 -15.19 -9.67
C ILE A 261 -5.93 -16.44 -10.37
N TRP A 262 -6.34 -17.46 -9.61
CA TRP A 262 -6.81 -18.74 -10.16
C TRP A 262 -8.13 -18.60 -10.91
N GLU A 263 -9.08 -17.84 -10.36
CA GLU A 263 -10.36 -17.57 -11.00
C GLU A 263 -10.16 -16.89 -12.36
N GLU A 264 -9.23 -15.94 -12.45
CA GLU A 264 -8.86 -15.29 -13.70
C GLU A 264 -8.26 -16.26 -14.71
N GLU A 265 -7.29 -17.07 -14.29
CA GLU A 265 -6.64 -18.06 -15.17
C GLU A 265 -7.65 -19.07 -15.69
N THR A 266 -8.53 -19.57 -14.82
CA THR A 266 -9.62 -20.48 -15.17
C THR A 266 -10.56 -19.84 -16.18
N ARG A 267 -10.98 -18.59 -15.92
CA ARG A 267 -11.82 -17.82 -16.85
C ARG A 267 -11.16 -17.61 -18.21
N LYS A 268 -9.86 -17.36 -18.27
CA LYS A 268 -9.10 -17.24 -19.54
C LYS A 268 -9.08 -18.56 -20.30
N ARG A 269 -8.87 -19.69 -19.61
CA ARG A 269 -8.88 -21.03 -20.22
C ARG A 269 -10.25 -21.39 -20.79
N LEU A 270 -11.33 -21.11 -20.06
CA LEU A 270 -12.70 -21.35 -20.53
C LEU A 270 -13.01 -20.52 -21.78
N ARG A 271 -12.65 -19.22 -21.80
CA ARG A 271 -12.80 -18.37 -23.01
C ARG A 271 -12.03 -18.91 -24.21
N GLY A 272 -10.81 -19.43 -23.98
CA GLY A 272 -10.00 -20.06 -25.02
C GLY A 272 -10.59 -21.38 -25.53
N ALA A 273 -11.28 -22.13 -24.68
CA ALA A 273 -11.96 -23.37 -25.05
C ALA A 273 -13.26 -23.13 -25.84
N GLU A 274 -13.96 -22.02 -25.59
CA GLU A 274 -15.22 -21.64 -26.26
C GLU A 274 -15.02 -20.87 -27.57
N GLY A 275 -13.78 -20.61 -28.01
CA GLY A 275 -13.51 -19.91 -29.28
C GLY A 275 -13.99 -18.46 -29.34
N LEU A 276 -14.28 -17.83 -28.20
CA LEU A 276 -14.75 -16.45 -28.12
C LEU A 276 -13.59 -15.47 -28.41
N PRO A 277 -13.79 -14.45 -29.27
CA PRO A 277 -12.73 -13.52 -29.63
C PRO A 277 -12.27 -12.67 -28.43
N TYR A 278 -10.97 -12.36 -28.42
CA TYR A 278 -10.34 -11.46 -27.44
C TYR A 278 -10.98 -10.07 -27.51
N GLY A 279 -11.68 -9.63 -26.46
CA GLY A 279 -12.08 -8.22 -26.30
C GLY A 279 -13.50 -7.92 -25.83
N THR A 280 -14.40 -8.89 -25.66
CA THR A 280 -15.77 -8.60 -25.20
C THR A 280 -15.87 -8.52 -23.67
N PRO A 281 -16.23 -7.35 -23.09
CA PRO A 281 -16.65 -7.27 -21.69
C PRO A 281 -18.05 -7.87 -21.59
N TYR A 282 -18.21 -8.93 -20.81
CA TYR A 282 -19.52 -9.52 -20.56
C TYR A 282 -20.05 -8.93 -19.24
N TYR A 283 -20.94 -7.95 -19.34
CA TYR A 283 -21.83 -7.62 -18.24
C TYR A 283 -22.87 -8.73 -18.16
N GLY A 284 -22.90 -9.44 -17.04
CA GLY A 284 -23.78 -10.57 -16.84
C GLY A 284 -25.25 -10.16 -16.93
N THR A 285 -25.94 -10.64 -17.96
CA THR A 285 -27.40 -10.80 -17.90
C THR A 285 -27.69 -12.28 -18.08
N ALA A 286 -28.14 -12.91 -16.98
CA ALA A 286 -28.67 -14.26 -16.99
C ALA A 286 -29.84 -14.35 -18.00
N ARG A 287 -29.67 -15.16 -19.03
CA ARG A 287 -30.79 -15.71 -19.79
C ARG A 287 -30.63 -17.22 -19.86
N GLN A 288 -31.63 -17.90 -19.31
CA GLN A 288 -31.85 -19.34 -19.45
C GLN A 288 -31.86 -19.71 -20.94
N GLY A 289 -30.98 -20.62 -21.33
CA GLY A 289 -30.92 -21.23 -22.65
C GLY A 289 -30.49 -22.69 -22.50
N THR A 290 -31.26 -23.58 -23.12
CA THR A 290 -31.20 -25.04 -23.06
C THR A 290 -29.87 -25.66 -23.52
N PRO A 291 -29.50 -26.86 -23.02
CA PRO A 291 -28.18 -27.44 -23.27
C PRO A 291 -28.12 -28.18 -24.63
N SER A 292 -27.12 -27.82 -25.44
CA SER A 292 -26.71 -28.61 -26.60
C SER A 292 -25.53 -29.48 -26.21
N THR A 293 -25.73 -30.80 -26.24
CA THR A 293 -24.74 -31.86 -25.99
C THR A 293 -23.55 -31.76 -26.96
N SER A 294 -22.36 -31.48 -26.42
CA SER A 294 -21.09 -31.71 -27.13
C SER A 294 -20.23 -32.69 -26.31
N ASN A 295 -19.99 -33.88 -26.87
CA ASN A 295 -19.18 -34.94 -26.29
C ASN A 295 -17.68 -34.66 -26.50
N ARG A 296 -17.11 -33.75 -25.69
CA ARG A 296 -15.65 -33.63 -25.53
C ARG A 296 -15.32 -33.87 -24.06
N PRO A 297 -14.42 -34.80 -23.70
CA PRO A 297 -14.04 -34.99 -22.32
C PRO A 297 -13.48 -33.66 -21.79
N PRO A 298 -13.93 -33.17 -20.61
CA PRO A 298 -13.31 -32.01 -20.01
C PRO A 298 -11.84 -32.37 -19.77
N ALA A 299 -10.93 -31.54 -20.26
CA ALA A 299 -9.55 -31.59 -19.78
C ALA A 299 -9.61 -31.55 -18.25
N GLU A 300 -8.96 -32.51 -17.60
CA GLU A 300 -8.94 -32.63 -16.13
C GLU A 300 -8.66 -31.25 -15.52
N LEU A 301 -9.72 -30.64 -14.98
CA LEU A 301 -9.61 -29.41 -14.22
C LEU A 301 -8.86 -29.80 -12.96
N SER A 302 -7.64 -29.29 -12.81
CA SER A 302 -6.99 -29.29 -11.50
C SER A 302 -8.00 -28.68 -10.52
N PRO A 303 -8.31 -29.38 -9.41
CA PRO A 303 -9.36 -28.94 -8.52
C PRO A 303 -9.09 -27.51 -8.05
N VAL A 304 -10.13 -26.69 -8.01
CA VAL A 304 -10.13 -25.41 -7.28
C VAL A 304 -9.55 -25.69 -5.89
N PRO A 305 -8.56 -24.92 -5.40
CA PRO A 305 -8.03 -25.14 -4.08
C PRO A 305 -9.14 -24.65 -3.16
N SER A 306 -9.92 -25.57 -2.60
CA SER A 306 -11.08 -25.25 -1.76
C SER A 306 -10.73 -24.48 -0.48
N SER A 307 -9.49 -24.05 -0.32
CA SER A 307 -8.94 -23.36 0.86
C SER A 307 -7.65 -22.58 0.52
N ALA A 308 -7.61 -21.81 -0.57
CA ALA A 308 -6.50 -20.86 -0.75
C ALA A 308 -6.43 -19.96 0.51
N PRO A 309 -5.24 -19.79 1.13
CA PRO A 309 -5.12 -18.98 2.33
C PRO A 309 -5.54 -17.54 2.02
N THR A 310 -6.13 -16.88 3.02
CA THR A 310 -6.44 -15.45 2.91
C THR A 310 -5.16 -14.64 2.93
N ASP A 311 -5.19 -13.45 2.35
CA ASP A 311 -4.03 -12.55 2.34
C ASP A 311 -3.60 -12.22 3.77
N MET A 312 -4.57 -12.01 4.67
CA MET A 312 -4.34 -11.78 6.09
C MET A 312 -3.62 -12.97 6.74
N ALA A 313 -4.05 -14.22 6.49
CA ALA A 313 -3.41 -15.41 7.06
C ALA A 313 -1.96 -15.57 6.58
N ILE A 314 -1.68 -15.23 5.32
CA ILE A 314 -0.31 -15.23 4.78
C ILE A 314 0.55 -14.20 5.52
N PHE A 315 0.06 -12.97 5.67
CA PHE A 315 0.79 -11.92 6.39
C PHE A 315 0.99 -12.29 7.87
N GLN A 316 -0.01 -12.86 8.52
CA GLN A 316 0.12 -13.36 9.91
C GLN A 316 1.25 -14.38 10.02
N SER A 317 1.35 -15.32 9.07
CA SER A 317 2.44 -16.31 9.07
C SER A 317 3.82 -15.68 8.81
N VAL A 318 3.93 -14.69 7.91
CA VAL A 318 5.21 -14.07 7.54
C VAL A 318 5.74 -13.14 8.63
N PHE A 319 4.83 -12.51 9.37
CA PHE A 319 5.13 -11.55 10.43
C PHE A 319 4.93 -12.11 11.85
N ASP A 320 4.75 -13.42 11.99
CA ASP A 320 4.75 -14.09 13.29
C ASP A 320 6.10 -13.86 14.00
N PRO A 321 6.13 -13.53 15.30
CA PRO A 321 7.37 -13.26 16.01
C PRO A 321 8.41 -14.40 15.91
N ASN A 322 7.99 -15.66 15.92
CA ASN A 322 8.90 -16.80 15.79
C ASN A 322 9.47 -16.90 14.37
N GLU A 323 8.66 -16.56 13.36
CA GLU A 323 9.11 -16.50 11.98
C GLU A 323 10.13 -15.38 11.77
N ILE A 324 9.87 -14.19 12.33
CA ILE A 324 10.82 -13.07 12.30
C ILE A 324 12.14 -13.45 12.97
N GLU A 325 12.09 -14.07 14.15
CA GLU A 325 13.29 -14.53 14.85
C GLU A 325 14.05 -15.57 14.02
N ARG A 326 13.36 -16.58 13.47
CA ARG A 326 13.94 -17.60 12.60
C ARG A 326 14.64 -16.98 11.39
N VAL A 327 14.03 -15.98 10.75
CA VAL A 327 14.59 -15.29 9.58
C VAL A 327 15.84 -14.48 9.96
N LEU A 328 15.82 -13.79 11.10
CA LEU A 328 16.98 -13.07 11.62
C LEU A 328 18.15 -14.01 11.94
N GLN A 329 17.87 -15.19 12.52
CA GLN A 329 18.88 -16.21 12.84
C GLN A 329 19.49 -16.88 11.59
N ARG A 330 18.73 -17.00 10.50
CA ARG A 330 19.16 -17.66 9.25
C ARG A 330 19.96 -16.77 8.31
N ARG A 331 19.91 -15.44 8.47
CA ARG A 331 20.74 -14.49 7.71
C ARG A 331 21.86 -13.88 8.55
N PRO A 332 22.76 -14.66 9.21
CA PRO A 332 23.97 -14.08 9.76
C PRO A 332 24.97 -13.87 8.62
N HIS A 333 25.31 -12.60 8.36
CA HIS A 333 26.48 -12.16 7.58
C HIS A 333 26.46 -12.41 6.06
N VAL A 334 26.00 -11.39 5.32
CA VAL A 334 26.82 -10.89 4.20
C VAL A 334 27.58 -9.71 4.79
N VAL A 335 28.87 -9.94 5.07
CA VAL A 335 29.82 -8.89 5.47
C VAL A 335 29.90 -7.90 4.29
N GLU A 336 29.86 -6.61 4.63
CA GLU A 336 30.02 -5.46 3.72
C GLU A 336 31.20 -5.58 2.75
#